data_AF-A0A948DLF6-F1
#
_entry.id   AF-A0A948DLF6-F1
#
_cell.length_a   1.000
_cell.length_b   1.000
_cell.length_c   1.000
_cell.angle_alpha   90.00
_cell.angle_beta   90.00
_cell.angle_gamma   90.00
#
_symmetry.space_group_name_H-M   'P 1'
#
loop_
_entity.id
_entity.type
_entity.pdbx_description
1 polymer ?
#
loop_
_entity_poly.entity_id
_entity_poly.type
_entity_poly.pdbx_seq_one_letter_code
_entity_poly.pdbx_strand_id
1 'polypeptide(L)'
;MAASLRDLLPLSIEIVKGKDSLALFCHLLSRYHYLGYSVTVGESMKYLIKDKFGRPLSCVLFGSSAWKVACRDSYLGWEKECRERSLYLVTNNMRFLVLPWVTVAHLASHILGRIARRIRKDWVERYGHPVVLLETFVDTSRFRGTCYRAANWRYAGQTKGRSRNDRYNDLRVPVKDVYLYPLTPHFREILADERH
;
A
#
# COMPACT_ATOMS: atom_id res chain seq x y z
N MET A 1 -14.95 1.76 19.54
CA MET A 1 -15.73 2.92 19.06
C MET A 1 -16.50 2.47 17.83
N ALA A 2 -17.79 2.23 18.01
CA ALA A 2 -18.73 2.13 16.89
C ALA A 2 -19.22 3.55 16.62
N ALA A 3 -18.95 4.05 15.42
CA ALA A 3 -19.36 5.39 14.97
C ALA A 3 -19.63 5.33 13.47
N SER A 4 -20.41 6.27 12.94
CA SER A 4 -20.54 6.40 11.49
C SER A 4 -19.28 7.09 10.93
N LEU A 5 -18.98 6.88 9.65
CA LEU A 5 -17.87 7.57 9.00
C LEU A 5 -18.03 9.09 9.12
N ARG A 6 -19.26 9.61 9.00
CA ARG A 6 -19.58 11.04 9.06
C ARG A 6 -19.16 11.68 10.39
N ASP A 7 -19.24 10.94 11.49
CA ASP A 7 -18.89 11.45 12.82
C ASP A 7 -17.40 11.73 12.97
N LEU A 8 -16.57 11.03 12.19
CA LEU A 8 -15.11 11.15 12.21
C LEU A 8 -14.57 12.19 11.23
N LEU A 9 -15.38 12.63 10.26
CA LEU A 9 -14.96 13.56 9.23
C LEU A 9 -14.84 15.00 9.75
N PRO A 10 -13.91 15.81 9.18
CA PRO A 10 -12.93 15.42 8.16
C PRO A 10 -11.79 14.58 8.76
N LEU A 11 -11.32 13.57 8.02
CA LEU A 11 -10.11 12.84 8.39
C LEU A 11 -8.87 13.70 8.12
N SER A 12 -7.97 13.78 9.09
CA SER A 12 -6.59 14.25 8.89
C SER A 12 -5.75 13.09 8.35
N ILE A 13 -4.96 13.34 7.30
CA ILE A 13 -4.01 12.37 6.73
C ILE A 13 -2.63 13.02 6.80
N GLU A 14 -1.85 12.62 7.79
CA GLU A 14 -0.56 13.25 8.10
C GLU A 14 0.58 12.37 7.60
N ILE A 15 1.51 12.98 6.86
CA ILE A 15 2.78 12.34 6.53
C ILE A 15 3.63 12.32 7.80
N VAL A 16 4.07 11.14 8.21
CA VAL A 16 4.96 10.96 9.36
C VAL A 16 6.36 11.50 9.00
N LYS A 17 6.80 12.54 9.72
CA LYS A 17 8.10 13.21 9.54
C LYS A 17 8.86 13.39 10.86
N GLY A 18 8.16 13.69 11.97
CA GLY A 18 8.77 13.97 13.27
C GLY A 18 9.00 12.74 14.15
N LYS A 19 9.95 12.82 15.09
CA LYS A 19 10.34 11.73 16.00
C LYS A 19 9.14 11.15 16.75
N ASP A 20 8.28 11.98 17.31
CA ASP A 20 7.13 11.53 18.11
C ASP A 20 6.06 10.86 17.24
N SER A 21 5.77 11.45 16.08
CA SER A 21 4.83 10.85 15.11
C SER A 21 5.33 9.50 14.60
N LEU A 22 6.64 9.35 14.42
CA LEU A 22 7.27 8.11 14.01
C LEU A 22 7.23 7.07 15.14
N ALA A 23 7.55 7.47 16.37
CA ALA A 23 7.48 6.59 17.53
C ALA A 23 6.06 6.03 17.73
N LEU A 24 5.05 6.90 17.63
CA LEU A 24 3.64 6.49 17.68
C LEU A 24 3.30 5.53 16.53
N PHE A 25 3.65 5.89 15.29
CA PHE A 25 3.37 5.06 14.11
C PHE A 25 3.99 3.66 14.23
N CYS A 26 5.27 3.59 14.64
CA CYS A 26 5.99 2.35 14.87
C CYS A 26 5.32 1.54 16.00
N HIS A 27 5.00 2.17 17.13
CA HIS A 27 4.32 1.50 18.25
C HIS A 27 3.00 0.87 17.81
N LEU A 28 2.15 1.62 17.11
CA LEU A 28 0.84 1.15 16.65
C LEU A 28 0.98 -0.02 15.68
N LEU A 29 1.89 0.05 14.70
CA LEU A 29 2.11 -1.05 13.76
C LEU A 29 2.72 -2.28 14.44
N SER A 30 3.72 -2.11 15.30
CA SER A 30 4.34 -3.22 16.03
C SER A 30 3.35 -3.96 16.90
N ARG A 31 2.45 -3.23 17.57
CA ARG A 31 1.50 -3.81 18.53
C ARG A 31 0.26 -4.41 17.87
N TYR A 32 -0.24 -3.81 16.79
CA TYR A 32 -1.58 -4.14 16.28
C TYR A 32 -1.62 -4.66 14.84
N HIS A 33 -0.56 -4.47 14.04
CA HIS A 33 -0.53 -5.05 12.71
C HIS A 33 -0.09 -6.52 12.79
N TYR A 34 -0.81 -7.43 12.11
CA TYR A 34 -0.57 -8.88 12.19
C TYR A 34 0.81 -9.34 11.67
N LEU A 35 1.49 -8.52 10.86
CA LEU A 35 2.88 -8.72 10.42
C LEU A 35 3.91 -7.93 11.24
N GLY A 36 3.48 -7.26 12.30
CA GLY A 36 4.27 -6.29 13.04
C GLY A 36 4.82 -5.16 12.15
N TYR A 37 5.83 -4.47 12.69
CA TYR A 37 6.61 -3.46 11.97
C TYR A 37 8.07 -3.90 11.87
N SER A 38 8.60 -3.84 10.66
CA SER A 38 10.04 -3.97 10.39
C SER A 38 10.49 -2.68 9.70
N VAL A 39 11.74 -2.29 9.92
CA VAL A 39 12.33 -1.11 9.26
C VAL A 39 12.17 -1.24 7.75
N THR A 40 11.72 -0.16 7.12
CA THR A 40 11.61 -0.07 5.65
C THR A 40 12.96 0.35 5.08
N VAL A 41 13.48 -0.43 4.14
CA VAL A 41 14.66 -0.07 3.33
C VAL A 41 14.18 0.58 2.04
N GLY A 42 14.86 1.65 1.61
CA GLY A 42 14.49 2.41 0.42
C GLY A 42 13.38 3.44 0.66
N GLU A 43 12.80 3.91 -0.44
CA GLU A 43 11.75 4.92 -0.42
C GLU A 43 10.47 4.39 0.24
N SER A 44 9.91 5.19 1.15
CA SER A 44 8.68 4.86 1.85
C SER A 44 7.91 6.09 2.29
N MET A 45 6.58 5.96 2.25
CA MET A 45 5.65 6.97 2.72
C MET A 45 4.79 6.40 3.86
N LYS A 46 4.80 7.09 4.99
CA LYS A 46 4.10 6.70 6.21
C LYS A 46 3.00 7.72 6.48
N TYR A 47 1.76 7.24 6.56
CA TYR A 47 0.58 8.07 6.82
C TYR A 47 -0.07 7.68 8.15
N LEU A 48 -0.23 8.66 9.04
CA LEU A 48 -1.05 8.53 10.24
C LEU A 48 -2.40 9.22 9.98
N ILE A 49 -3.49 8.47 10.15
CA ILE A 49 -4.85 8.97 9.92
C ILE A 49 -5.48 9.23 11.27
N LYS A 50 -6.03 10.43 11.43
CA LYS A 50 -6.76 10.86 12.63
C LYS A 50 -8.16 11.35 12.28
N ASP A 51 -9.07 11.27 13.25
CA ASP A 51 -10.38 11.90 13.12
C ASP A 51 -10.33 13.41 13.35
N LYS A 52 -11.48 14.08 13.24
CA LYS A 52 -11.64 15.53 13.50
C LYS A 52 -11.24 15.98 14.92
N PHE A 53 -11.10 15.06 15.86
CA PHE A 53 -10.66 15.34 17.24
C PHE A 53 -9.17 15.02 17.45
N GLY A 54 -8.44 14.67 16.39
CA GLY A 54 -7.01 14.32 16.47
C GLY A 54 -6.75 12.91 16.99
N ARG A 55 -7.76 12.06 17.17
CA ARG A 55 -7.59 10.69 17.67
C ARG A 55 -7.09 9.78 16.54
N PRO A 56 -6.01 9.00 16.75
CA PRO A 56 -5.53 8.05 15.75
C PRO A 56 -6.59 7.01 15.38
N LEU A 57 -6.76 6.77 14.09
CA LEU A 57 -7.68 5.78 13.53
C LEU A 57 -6.96 4.67 12.78
N SER A 58 -5.92 5.01 12.02
CA SER A 58 -5.27 4.09 11.08
C SER A 58 -3.84 4.49 10.76
N CYS A 59 -3.02 3.50 10.44
CA CYS A 59 -1.67 3.66 9.90
C CYS A 59 -1.61 3.04 8.50
N VAL A 60 -1.05 3.76 7.53
CA VAL A 60 -0.78 3.24 6.18
C VAL A 60 0.69 3.44 5.84
N LEU A 61 1.34 2.36 5.39
CA LEU A 61 2.72 2.37 4.92
C LEU A 61 2.77 1.96 3.46
N PHE A 62 3.37 2.83 2.66
CA PHE A 62 3.82 2.55 1.30
C PHE A 62 5.34 2.44 1.29
N GLY A 63 5.88 1.50 0.54
CA GLY A 63 7.32 1.29 0.40
C GLY A 63 7.69 0.66 -0.93
N SER A 64 8.95 0.25 -1.08
CA SER A 64 9.43 -0.37 -2.30
C SER A 64 8.59 -1.58 -2.73
N SER A 65 8.34 -1.68 -4.03
CA SER A 65 7.61 -2.78 -4.64
C SER A 65 8.39 -4.09 -4.62
N ALA A 66 7.67 -5.21 -4.68
CA ALA A 66 8.33 -6.50 -4.80
C ALA A 66 9.02 -6.63 -6.16
N TRP A 67 10.27 -7.11 -6.17
CA TRP A 67 11.10 -7.15 -7.37
C TRP A 67 10.44 -7.89 -8.53
N LYS A 68 9.94 -9.11 -8.28
CA LYS A 68 9.31 -9.96 -9.30
C LYS A 68 7.94 -10.44 -8.85
N VAL A 69 6.91 -10.09 -9.61
CA VAL A 69 5.51 -10.47 -9.34
C VAL A 69 4.86 -10.84 -10.66
N ALA A 70 4.78 -12.14 -10.95
CA ALA A 70 4.38 -12.62 -12.28
C ALA A 70 3.00 -12.10 -12.74
N CYS A 71 2.01 -12.05 -11.83
CA CYS A 71 0.67 -11.59 -12.17
C CYS A 71 0.61 -10.08 -12.41
N ARG A 72 1.40 -9.27 -11.68
CA ARG A 72 1.56 -7.84 -11.97
C ARG A 72 2.25 -7.63 -13.31
N ASP A 73 3.36 -8.32 -13.53
CA ASP A 73 4.15 -8.18 -14.75
C ASP A 73 3.29 -8.54 -15.97
N SER A 74 2.52 -9.65 -15.89
CA SER A 74 1.55 -10.05 -16.93
C SER A 74 0.43 -9.02 -17.10
N TYR A 75 -0.11 -8.49 -16.00
CA TYR A 75 -1.14 -7.45 -16.06
C TYR A 75 -0.64 -6.20 -16.77
N LEU A 76 0.62 -5.79 -16.53
CA LEU A 76 1.24 -4.61 -17.14
C LEU A 76 1.75 -4.87 -18.56
N GLY A 77 1.95 -6.13 -18.96
CA GLY A 77 2.64 -6.48 -20.20
C GLY A 77 4.15 -6.29 -20.09
N TRP A 78 4.70 -6.40 -18.87
CA TRP A 78 6.13 -6.20 -18.60
C TRP A 78 6.98 -7.41 -18.93
N GLU A 79 8.02 -7.16 -19.71
CA GLU A 79 9.21 -8.00 -19.78
C GLU A 79 10.19 -7.67 -18.64
N LYS A 80 11.30 -8.42 -18.55
CA LYS A 80 12.26 -8.28 -17.46
C LYS A 80 12.89 -6.88 -17.46
N GLU A 81 13.23 -6.38 -18.63
CA GLU A 81 13.93 -5.13 -18.87
C GLU A 81 13.04 -3.93 -18.53
N CYS A 82 11.77 -3.95 -18.97
CA CYS A 82 10.77 -2.94 -18.58
C CYS A 82 10.59 -2.88 -17.06
N ARG A 83 10.51 -4.05 -16.40
CA ARG A 83 10.38 -4.10 -14.94
C ARG A 83 11.59 -3.49 -14.25
N GLU A 84 12.80 -3.85 -14.67
CA GLU A 84 14.04 -3.35 -14.07
C GLU A 84 14.15 -1.83 -14.15
N ARG A 85 13.70 -1.24 -15.27
CA ARG A 85 13.68 0.22 -15.48
C ARG A 85 12.56 0.93 -14.76
N SER A 86 11.36 0.35 -14.72
CA SER A 86 10.15 1.09 -14.30
C SER A 86 9.64 0.76 -12.89
N LEU A 87 10.25 -0.21 -12.19
CA LEU A 87 9.76 -0.64 -10.86
C LEU A 87 9.77 0.49 -9.81
N TYR A 88 10.68 1.45 -9.93
CA TYR A 88 10.77 2.59 -9.00
C TYR A 88 9.53 3.51 -9.06
N LEU A 89 8.77 3.46 -10.16
CA LEU A 89 7.51 4.19 -10.31
C LEU A 89 6.31 3.46 -9.66
N VAL A 90 6.52 2.27 -9.12
CA VAL A 90 5.51 1.47 -8.42
C VAL A 90 5.83 1.44 -6.93
N THR A 91 4.82 1.66 -6.08
CA THR A 91 4.97 1.48 -4.63
C THR A 91 3.96 0.48 -4.06
N ASN A 92 4.42 -0.32 -3.10
CA ASN A 92 3.61 -1.31 -2.43
C ASN A 92 3.01 -0.76 -1.13
N ASN A 93 1.70 -0.90 -0.95
CA ASN A 93 1.04 -0.74 0.34
C ASN A 93 1.39 -1.93 1.25
N MET A 94 2.54 -1.81 1.91
CA MET A 94 3.13 -2.86 2.77
C MET A 94 2.36 -3.09 4.07
N ARG A 95 1.78 -2.02 4.65
CA ARG A 95 0.98 -2.11 5.89
C ARG A 95 -0.25 -1.25 5.75
N PHE A 96 -1.39 -1.83 6.10
CA PHE A 96 -2.63 -1.09 6.27
C PHE A 96 -3.30 -1.57 7.55
N LEU A 97 -3.28 -0.72 8.56
CA LEU A 97 -3.86 -0.98 9.87
C LEU A 97 -5.01 -0.01 10.12
N VAL A 98 -6.21 -0.52 10.29
CA VAL A 98 -7.26 0.19 11.05
C VAL A 98 -7.17 -0.31 12.48
N LEU A 99 -7.14 0.60 13.47
CA LEU A 99 -6.89 0.22 14.86
C LEU A 99 -8.00 -0.70 15.40
N PRO A 100 -7.69 -1.68 16.27
CA PRO A 100 -8.65 -2.73 16.65
C PRO A 100 -9.96 -2.22 17.29
N TRP A 101 -9.90 -1.07 17.96
CA TRP A 101 -11.07 -0.43 18.56
C TRP A 101 -11.85 0.48 17.60
N VAL A 102 -11.43 0.61 16.35
CA VAL A 102 -12.09 1.43 15.33
C VAL A 102 -12.94 0.54 14.45
N THR A 103 -14.25 0.55 14.68
CA THR A 103 -15.21 -0.29 13.97
C THR A 103 -16.16 0.60 13.19
N VAL A 104 -15.69 1.07 12.02
CA VAL A 104 -16.42 2.03 11.19
C VAL A 104 -16.53 1.52 9.76
N ALA A 105 -17.77 1.32 9.29
CA ALA A 105 -18.04 0.88 7.93
C ALA A 105 -17.45 1.87 6.91
N HIS A 106 -16.89 1.32 5.82
CA HIS A 106 -16.31 2.08 4.70
C HIS A 106 -15.10 2.98 5.03
N LEU A 107 -14.63 3.01 6.29
CA LEU A 107 -13.47 3.82 6.68
C LEU A 107 -12.22 3.42 5.89
N ALA A 108 -11.95 2.11 5.79
CA ALA A 108 -10.75 1.61 5.13
C ALA A 108 -10.70 2.00 3.63
N SER A 109 -11.79 1.80 2.89
CA SER A 109 -11.87 2.19 1.48
C SER A 109 -11.84 3.71 1.29
N HIS A 110 -12.46 4.47 2.20
CA HIS A 110 -12.38 5.93 2.20
C HIS A 110 -10.94 6.43 2.37
N ILE A 111 -10.18 5.86 3.31
CA ILE A 111 -8.76 6.18 3.54
C ILE A 111 -7.94 5.88 2.29
N LEU A 112 -8.08 4.68 1.71
CA LEU A 112 -7.36 4.29 0.49
C LEU A 112 -7.63 5.27 -0.66
N GLY A 113 -8.89 5.63 -0.89
CA GLY A 113 -9.26 6.59 -1.94
C GLY A 113 -8.70 7.99 -1.68
N ARG A 114 -8.64 8.44 -0.43
CA ARG A 114 -8.05 9.74 -0.08
C ARG A 114 -6.53 9.74 -0.26
N ILE A 115 -5.83 8.67 0.11
CA ILE A 115 -4.39 8.54 -0.10
C ILE A 115 -4.05 8.46 -1.59
N ALA A 116 -4.79 7.67 -2.37
CA ALA A 116 -4.57 7.54 -3.81
C ALA A 116 -4.64 8.89 -4.54
N ARG A 117 -5.46 9.84 -4.08
CA ARG A 117 -5.54 11.19 -4.66
C ARG A 117 -4.35 12.11 -4.35
N ARG A 118 -3.54 11.79 -3.33
CA ARG A 118 -2.43 12.66 -2.87
C ARG A 118 -1.05 12.05 -2.97
N ILE A 119 -0.94 10.72 -2.91
CA ILE A 119 0.34 10.03 -2.78
C ILE A 119 1.32 10.34 -3.90
N ARG A 120 0.84 10.50 -5.15
CA ARG A 120 1.69 10.90 -6.28
C ARG A 120 2.39 12.24 -6.00
N LYS A 121 1.65 13.24 -5.51
CA LYS A 121 2.20 14.56 -5.15
C LYS A 121 3.14 14.45 -3.95
N ASP A 122 2.70 13.77 -2.88
CA ASP A 122 3.52 13.59 -1.68
C ASP A 122 4.86 12.88 -1.99
N TRP A 123 4.87 11.94 -2.93
CA TRP A 123 6.08 11.22 -3.36
C TRP A 123 7.05 12.14 -4.10
N VAL A 124 6.54 12.93 -5.06
CA VAL A 124 7.35 13.94 -5.78
C VAL A 124 7.96 14.94 -4.81
N GLU A 125 7.18 15.45 -3.85
CA GLU A 125 7.67 16.40 -2.84
C GLU A 125 8.79 15.83 -1.96
N ARG A 126 8.81 14.50 -1.74
CA ARG A 126 9.79 13.84 -0.87
C ARG A 126 11.01 13.34 -1.63
N TYR A 127 10.82 12.78 -2.83
CA TYR A 127 11.83 12.00 -3.55
C TYR A 127 12.19 12.58 -4.93
N GLY A 128 11.49 13.63 -5.38
CA GLY A 128 11.78 14.29 -6.66
C GLY A 128 11.23 13.57 -7.89
N HIS A 129 10.61 12.39 -7.74
CA HIS A 129 9.98 11.66 -8.84
C HIS A 129 8.59 11.12 -8.43
N PRO A 130 7.71 10.83 -9.40
CA PRO A 130 6.37 10.35 -9.10
C PRO A 130 6.34 8.84 -8.82
N VAL A 131 5.26 8.42 -8.18
CA VAL A 131 4.71 7.06 -8.32
C VAL A 131 3.52 7.11 -9.27
N VAL A 132 3.36 6.09 -10.10
CA VAL A 132 2.30 6.00 -11.12
C VAL A 132 1.36 4.83 -10.89
N LEU A 133 1.79 3.85 -10.09
CA LEU A 133 1.01 2.67 -9.75
C LEU A 133 1.20 2.30 -8.27
N LEU A 134 0.10 1.97 -7.60
CA LEU A 134 0.15 1.33 -6.28
C LEU A 134 -0.09 -0.17 -6.44
N GLU A 135 0.62 -0.98 -5.65
CA GLU A 135 0.36 -2.41 -5.52
C GLU A 135 0.06 -2.78 -4.05
N THR A 136 -0.63 -3.89 -3.83
CA THR A 136 -0.73 -4.51 -2.50
C THR A 136 -0.86 -6.03 -2.61
N PHE A 137 -0.58 -6.73 -1.52
CA PHE A 137 -0.66 -8.18 -1.41
C PHE A 137 -1.54 -8.55 -0.23
N VAL A 138 -2.68 -9.17 -0.52
CA VAL A 138 -3.67 -9.55 0.49
C VAL A 138 -3.58 -11.05 0.74
N ASP A 139 -3.22 -11.45 1.96
CA ASP A 139 -3.25 -12.85 2.37
C ASP A 139 -4.69 -13.37 2.42
N THR A 140 -5.01 -14.25 1.47
CA THR A 140 -6.37 -14.78 1.27
C THR A 140 -6.84 -15.68 2.41
N SER A 141 -5.92 -16.22 3.21
CA SER A 141 -6.25 -17.01 4.40
C SER A 141 -6.78 -16.15 5.56
N ARG A 142 -6.52 -14.83 5.52
CA ARG A 142 -6.87 -13.89 6.60
C ARG A 142 -7.87 -12.83 6.18
N PHE A 143 -7.80 -12.39 4.92
CA PHE A 143 -8.53 -11.22 4.46
C PHE A 143 -9.13 -11.44 3.07
N ARG A 144 -10.33 -10.89 2.86
CA ARG A 144 -11.04 -10.92 1.58
C ARG A 144 -10.67 -9.77 0.63
N GLY A 145 -9.78 -8.86 1.02
CA GLY A 145 -9.41 -7.69 0.21
C GLY A 145 -10.56 -6.72 -0.09
N THR A 146 -11.67 -6.77 0.67
CA THR A 146 -12.90 -6.01 0.37
C THR A 146 -12.67 -4.50 0.30
N CYS A 147 -11.84 -3.94 1.18
CA CYS A 147 -11.56 -2.50 1.18
C CYS A 147 -10.82 -2.04 -0.08
N TYR A 148 -9.91 -2.84 -0.62
CA TYR A 148 -9.20 -2.53 -1.86
C TYR A 148 -10.17 -2.55 -3.06
N ARG A 149 -11.01 -3.58 -3.17
CA ARG A 149 -12.06 -3.66 -4.19
C ARG A 149 -13.03 -2.49 -4.11
N ALA A 150 -13.52 -2.17 -2.91
CA ALA A 150 -14.40 -1.03 -2.66
C ALA A 150 -13.73 0.34 -2.91
N ALA A 151 -12.39 0.39 -2.91
CA ALA A 151 -11.62 1.57 -3.27
C ALA A 151 -11.18 1.59 -4.75
N ASN A 152 -11.80 0.76 -5.61
CA ASN A 152 -11.53 0.65 -7.05
C ASN A 152 -10.11 0.14 -7.41
N TRP A 153 -9.47 -0.62 -6.51
CA TRP A 153 -8.26 -1.34 -6.87
C TRP A 153 -8.59 -2.53 -7.77
N ARG A 154 -7.77 -2.74 -8.80
CA ARG A 154 -7.96 -3.76 -9.83
C ARG A 154 -7.24 -5.03 -9.41
N TYR A 155 -7.94 -6.16 -9.44
CA TYR A 155 -7.33 -7.46 -9.18
C TYR A 155 -6.44 -7.87 -10.36
N ALA A 156 -5.18 -8.21 -10.07
CA ALA A 156 -4.19 -8.58 -11.09
C ALA A 156 -3.88 -10.08 -11.11
N GLY A 157 -4.38 -10.85 -10.15
CA GLY A 157 -4.12 -12.29 -10.00
C GLY A 157 -3.55 -12.63 -8.62
N GLN A 158 -2.99 -13.84 -8.49
CA GLN A 158 -2.47 -14.34 -7.22
C GLN A 158 -0.96 -14.63 -7.30
N THR A 159 -0.30 -14.54 -6.16
CA THR A 159 1.07 -15.07 -6.01
C THR A 159 1.05 -16.59 -6.02
N LYS A 160 2.13 -17.22 -6.49
CA LYS A 160 2.25 -18.69 -6.50
C LYS A 160 2.62 -19.29 -5.13
N GLY A 161 2.41 -18.55 -4.03
CA GLY A 161 2.74 -19.00 -2.68
C GLY A 161 4.22 -19.28 -2.44
N ARG A 162 5.13 -18.47 -3.02
CA ARG A 162 6.59 -18.62 -2.86
C ARG A 162 7.19 -17.49 -2.03
N SER A 163 8.19 -17.79 -1.20
CA SER A 163 8.92 -16.78 -0.43
C SER A 163 10.00 -16.08 -1.27
N ARG A 164 10.42 -14.88 -0.84
CA ARG A 164 11.48 -14.08 -1.49
C ARG A 164 12.84 -14.81 -1.55
N ASN A 165 13.06 -15.81 -0.69
CA ASN A 165 14.33 -16.54 -0.56
C ASN A 165 14.22 -18.02 -0.95
N ASP A 166 13.14 -18.41 -1.63
CA ASP A 166 12.92 -19.80 -1.99
C ASP A 166 13.80 -20.22 -3.19
N ARG A 167 15.03 -20.65 -2.88
CA ARG A 167 16.00 -21.19 -3.85
C ARG A 167 15.64 -22.61 -4.32
N TYR A 168 14.80 -23.33 -3.57
CA TYR A 168 14.51 -24.76 -3.78
C TYR A 168 13.04 -25.08 -4.12
N ASN A 169 12.17 -24.07 -4.27
CA ASN A 169 10.74 -24.20 -4.58
C ASN A 169 9.89 -24.93 -3.52
N ASP A 170 10.38 -25.10 -2.29
CA ASP A 170 9.72 -25.91 -1.24
C ASP A 170 8.96 -25.07 -0.20
N LEU A 171 9.13 -23.75 -0.20
CA LEU A 171 8.51 -22.89 0.81
C LEU A 171 7.10 -22.46 0.36
N ARG A 172 6.09 -23.22 0.77
CA ARG A 172 4.68 -22.85 0.65
C ARG A 172 4.34 -21.71 1.60
N VAL A 173 4.40 -20.47 1.12
CA VAL A 173 3.81 -19.31 1.82
C VAL A 173 2.36 -19.11 1.37
N PRO A 174 1.51 -18.45 2.19
CA PRO A 174 0.12 -18.18 1.82
C PRO A 174 0.01 -17.49 0.47
N VAL A 175 -0.93 -17.95 -0.34
CA VAL A 175 -1.31 -17.34 -1.62
C VAL A 175 -1.90 -15.96 -1.33
N LYS A 176 -1.37 -14.95 -2.03
CA LYS A 176 -1.81 -13.56 -1.87
C LYS A 176 -2.49 -13.09 -3.14
N ASP A 177 -3.65 -12.48 -2.98
CA ASP A 177 -4.25 -11.69 -4.04
C ASP A 177 -3.41 -10.43 -4.25
N VAL A 178 -3.15 -10.09 -5.51
CA VAL A 178 -2.46 -8.87 -5.90
C VAL A 178 -3.48 -7.90 -6.45
N TYR A 179 -3.51 -6.71 -5.85
CA TYR A 179 -4.35 -5.60 -6.31
C TYR A 179 -3.48 -4.43 -6.75
N LEU A 180 -3.88 -3.77 -7.83
CA LEU A 180 -3.19 -2.64 -8.43
C LEU A 180 -4.11 -1.42 -8.51
N TYR A 181 -3.57 -0.24 -8.26
CA TYR A 181 -4.29 1.03 -8.40
C TYR A 181 -3.50 2.02 -9.26
N PRO A 182 -3.92 2.26 -10.52
CA PRO A 182 -3.33 3.30 -11.36
C PRO A 182 -3.56 4.69 -10.81
N LEU A 183 -2.51 5.50 -10.72
CA LEU A 183 -2.59 6.91 -10.27
C LEU A 183 -2.75 7.91 -11.43
N THR A 184 -2.65 7.43 -12.66
CA THR A 184 -2.81 8.21 -13.89
C THR A 184 -3.43 7.32 -14.99
N PRO A 185 -4.26 7.87 -15.90
CA PRO A 185 -4.83 7.12 -17.03
C PRO A 185 -3.75 6.45 -17.91
N HIS A 186 -2.63 7.14 -18.15
CA HIS A 186 -1.53 6.72 -19.03
C HIS A 186 -0.47 5.87 -18.30
N PHE A 187 -0.82 5.23 -17.18
CA PHE A 187 0.15 4.50 -16.37
C PHE A 187 0.88 3.39 -17.14
N ARG A 188 0.21 2.72 -18.08
CA ARG A 188 0.83 1.66 -18.90
C ARG A 188 1.90 2.21 -19.82
N GLU A 189 1.63 3.33 -20.48
CA GLU A 189 2.58 4.01 -21.36
C GLU A 189 3.81 4.45 -20.58
N ILE A 190 3.61 5.13 -19.44
CA ILE A 190 4.73 5.58 -18.58
C ILE A 190 5.56 4.40 -18.05
N LEU A 191 4.90 3.30 -17.68
CA LEU A 191 5.61 2.12 -17.16
C LEU A 191 6.27 1.28 -18.26
N ALA A 192 5.89 1.47 -19.53
CA ALA A 192 6.47 0.80 -20.68
C ALA A 192 7.53 1.63 -21.41
N ASP A 193 7.51 2.96 -21.24
CA ASP A 193 8.43 3.87 -21.94
C ASP A 193 9.88 3.56 -21.57
N GLU A 194 10.72 3.52 -22.59
CA GLU A 194 12.15 3.24 -22.48
C GLU A 194 12.97 4.52 -22.26
N ARG A 195 12.33 5.69 -22.25
CA ARG A 195 12.98 7.00 -22.22
C ARG A 195 12.82 7.70 -20.87
N HIS A 196 13.69 7.38 -19.92
CA HIS A 196 13.98 8.21 -18.74
C HIS A 196 15.48 8.38 -18.59
#